data_AF-A0A1A3P119-F1
#
_entry.id   AF-A0A1A3P119-F1
#
_cell.length_a   1.000
_cell.length_b   1.000
_cell.length_c   1.000
_cell.angle_alpha   90.00
_cell.angle_beta   90.00
_cell.angle_gamma   90.00
#
_symmetry.space_group_name_H-M   'P 1'
#
loop_
_entity.id
_entity.type
_entity.pdbx_description
1 polymer ?
#
loop_
_entity_poly.entity_id
_entity_poly.type
_entity_poly.pdbx_seq_one_letter_code
_entity_poly.pdbx_strand_id
1 'polypeptide(L)'
;MAVGARQALPAGFSDSVTDYLDAQQKRERFRQQWRKIFDDIDVLLTPTVPVVAMNAAKPQVRWPDGVTEGPVDVNIRFWAPANLAGLPALSVPCGFTSAGLPVGLQIIGRAFDEPTVLRIGHAYQSAQAGATLANAA
;
A
#
# COMPACT_ATOMS: atom_id res chain seq x y z
N MET A 1 8.67 -13.92 9.43
CA MET A 1 8.20 -15.25 8.97
C MET A 1 6.81 -15.05 8.39
N ALA A 2 6.53 -15.51 7.17
CA ALA A 2 5.17 -15.45 6.64
C ALA A 2 4.31 -16.39 7.47
N VAL A 3 3.40 -15.84 8.28
CA VAL A 3 2.43 -16.60 9.05
C VAL A 3 1.55 -17.31 8.03
N GLY A 4 1.72 -18.63 7.89
CA GLY A 4 0.86 -19.41 7.00
C GLY A 4 -0.59 -19.31 7.47
N ALA A 5 -1.57 -19.51 6.59
CA ALA A 5 -2.99 -19.38 6.94
C ALA A 5 -3.37 -20.19 8.21
N ARG A 6 -2.78 -21.37 8.40
CA ARG A 6 -2.96 -22.20 9.61
C ARG A 6 -2.36 -21.62 10.89
N GLN A 7 -1.31 -20.80 10.80
CA GLN A 7 -0.67 -20.15 11.95
C GLN A 7 -1.39 -18.85 12.33
N ALA A 8 -2.05 -18.19 11.38
CA ALA A 8 -2.82 -16.96 11.63
C ALA A 8 -4.15 -17.25 12.33
N LEU A 9 -4.77 -18.39 12.03
CA LEU A 9 -6.08 -18.77 12.57
C LEU A 9 -6.12 -18.82 14.12
N PRO A 10 -5.21 -19.52 14.83
CA PRO A 10 -5.24 -19.57 16.29
C PRO A 10 -5.07 -18.20 16.95
N ALA A 11 -4.25 -17.31 16.36
CA ALA A 11 -4.07 -15.96 16.86
C ALA A 11 -5.39 -15.18 16.81
N GLY A 12 -6.16 -15.28 15.72
CA GLY A 12 -7.46 -14.62 15.60
C GLY A 12 -8.54 -15.12 16.56
N PHE A 13 -8.42 -16.35 17.10
CA PHE A 13 -9.32 -16.87 18.15
C PHE A 13 -8.90 -16.48 19.57
N SER A 14 -7.70 -15.91 19.73
CA SER A 14 -7.15 -15.54 21.03
C SER A 14 -7.50 -14.11 21.44
N ASP A 15 -7.91 -13.27 20.49
CA ASP A 15 -8.29 -11.88 20.74
C ASP A 15 -9.63 -11.83 21.50
N SER A 16 -9.65 -11.12 22.63
CA SER A 16 -10.89 -10.95 23.39
C SER A 16 -11.84 -9.98 22.69
N VAL A 17 -13.12 -10.03 23.06
CA VAL A 17 -14.11 -9.04 22.58
C VAL A 17 -13.68 -7.61 22.96
N THR A 18 -13.06 -7.43 24.13
CA THR A 18 -12.54 -6.14 24.58
C THR A 18 -11.42 -5.64 23.67
N ASP A 19 -10.48 -6.51 23.29
CA ASP A 19 -9.38 -6.15 22.36
C ASP A 19 -9.94 -5.73 21.00
N TYR A 20 -10.97 -6.43 20.52
CA TYR A 20 -11.64 -6.07 19.28
C TYR A 20 -12.32 -4.70 19.36
N LEU A 21 -13.05 -4.43 20.44
CA LEU A 21 -13.71 -3.13 20.64
C LEU A 21 -12.69 -1.99 20.74
N ASP A 22 -11.60 -2.19 21.46
CA ASP A 22 -10.50 -1.24 21.56
C ASP A 22 -9.85 -0.99 20.19
N ALA A 23 -9.66 -2.04 19.40
CA ALA A 23 -9.14 -1.93 18.04
C ALA A 23 -10.09 -1.14 17.12
N GLN A 24 -11.41 -1.34 17.21
CA GLN A 24 -12.38 -0.56 16.44
C GLN A 24 -12.37 0.92 16.84
N GLN A 25 -12.25 1.24 18.15
CA GLN A 25 -12.12 2.63 18.60
C GLN A 25 -10.83 3.29 18.07
N LYS A 26 -9.71 2.57 18.12
CA LYS A 26 -8.44 3.04 17.54
C LYS A 26 -8.56 3.27 16.03
N ARG A 27 -9.22 2.36 15.31
CA ARG A 27 -9.49 2.49 13.87
C ARG A 27 -10.33 3.72 13.55
N GLU A 28 -11.34 4.04 14.35
CA GLU A 28 -12.15 5.25 14.13
C GLU A 28 -11.33 6.52 14.34
N ARG A 29 -10.49 6.59 15.39
CA ARG A 29 -9.56 7.72 15.57
C ARG A 29 -8.62 7.88 14.39
N PHE A 30 -8.09 6.77 13.88
CA PHE A 30 -7.25 6.74 12.69
C PHE A 30 -7.99 7.25 11.44
N ARG A 31 -9.23 6.80 11.20
CA ARG A 31 -10.10 7.28 10.10
C ARG A 31 -10.32 8.78 10.19
N GLN A 32 -10.58 9.32 11.39
CA GLN A 32 -10.78 10.75 11.60
C GLN A 32 -9.52 11.57 11.30
N GLN A 33 -8.34 11.08 11.68
CA GLN A 33 -7.07 11.72 11.35
C GLN A 33 -6.84 11.76 9.83
N TRP A 34 -7.08 10.65 9.14
CA TRP A 34 -6.96 10.59 7.68
C TRP A 34 -7.95 11.49 6.96
N ARG A 35 -9.20 11.59 7.44
CA ARG A 35 -10.19 12.50 6.87
C ARG A 35 -9.70 13.95 6.86
N LYS A 36 -9.05 14.39 7.94
CA LYS A 36 -8.51 15.75 8.08
C LYS A 36 -7.37 16.04 7.11
N ILE A 37 -6.55 15.04 6.76
CA ILE A 37 -5.46 15.24 5.78
C ILE A 37 -6.03 15.72 4.45
N PHE A 38 -7.17 15.16 4.04
CA PHE A 38 -7.83 15.55 2.79
C PHE A 38 -8.61 16.86 2.86
N ASP A 39 -8.61 17.57 3.99
CA ASP A 39 -9.14 18.93 4.03
C ASP A 39 -8.24 19.88 3.22
N ASP A 40 -6.94 19.57 3.15
CA ASP A 40 -5.92 20.39 2.47
C ASP A 40 -5.47 19.82 1.11
N ILE A 41 -5.75 18.55 0.81
CA ILE A 41 -5.31 17.86 -0.42
C ILE A 41 -6.44 17.04 -1.05
N ASP A 42 -6.43 16.91 -2.38
CA ASP A 42 -7.39 16.05 -3.10
C ASP A 42 -6.97 14.58 -3.11
N VAL A 43 -5.67 14.31 -3.28
CA VAL A 43 -5.08 12.97 -3.26
C VAL A 43 -3.72 12.94 -2.56
N LEU A 44 -3.39 11.78 -2.01
CA LEU A 44 -2.05 11.47 -1.50
C LEU A 44 -1.34 10.49 -2.45
N LEU A 45 -0.12 10.85 -2.85
CA LEU A 45 0.72 10.01 -3.70
C LEU A 45 1.81 9.33 -2.87
N THR A 46 1.97 8.01 -3.02
CA THR A 46 3.03 7.23 -2.37
C THR A 46 3.55 6.15 -3.32
N PRO A 47 4.73 5.56 -3.09
CA PRO A 47 5.01 4.25 -3.67
C PRO A 47 3.93 3.23 -3.26
N THR A 48 3.62 2.27 -4.11
CA THR A 48 2.68 1.18 -3.75
C THR A 48 3.28 0.28 -2.67
N VAL A 49 4.58 0.00 -2.75
CA VAL A 49 5.36 -0.79 -1.78
C VAL A 49 6.76 -0.17 -1.65
N PRO A 50 7.46 -0.35 -0.52
CA PRO A 50 8.76 0.30 -0.27
C PRO A 50 9.94 -0.31 -1.03
N VAL A 51 9.77 -1.52 -1.56
CA VAL A 51 10.80 -2.23 -2.30
C VAL A 51 10.20 -2.88 -3.55
N VAL A 52 11.04 -3.14 -4.54
CA VAL A 52 10.67 -3.93 -5.72
C VAL A 52 10.59 -5.43 -5.40
N ALA A 53 10.29 -6.23 -6.41
CA ALA A 53 10.17 -7.68 -6.30
C ALA A 53 11.35 -8.30 -5.52
N MET A 54 11.02 -9.03 -4.44
CA MET A 54 12.00 -9.74 -3.62
C MET A 54 12.43 -11.04 -4.29
N ASN A 55 13.60 -11.55 -3.92
CA ASN A 55 14.04 -12.87 -4.35
C ASN A 55 13.07 -13.95 -3.80
N ALA A 56 12.46 -14.74 -4.70
CA ALA A 56 11.49 -15.76 -4.31
C ALA A 56 12.07 -16.88 -3.44
N ALA A 57 13.35 -17.22 -3.61
CA ALA A 57 14.04 -18.23 -2.80
C ALA A 57 14.37 -17.71 -1.39
N LYS A 58 14.45 -16.39 -1.21
CA LYS A 58 14.71 -15.75 0.09
C LYS A 58 13.94 -14.43 0.21
N PRO A 59 12.61 -14.49 0.40
CA PRO A 59 11.75 -13.31 0.37
C PRO A 59 11.89 -12.53 1.68
N GLN A 60 12.88 -11.66 1.75
CA GLN A 60 13.12 -10.80 2.90
C GLN A 60 13.83 -9.52 2.47
N VAL A 61 13.68 -8.47 3.27
CA VAL A 61 14.46 -7.23 3.14
C VAL A 61 15.32 -7.07 4.39
N ARG A 62 16.60 -6.75 4.19
CA ARG A 62 17.50 -6.35 5.27
C ARG A 62 17.71 -4.84 5.18
N TRP A 63 17.31 -4.14 6.22
CA TRP A 63 17.40 -2.69 6.33
C TRP A 63 18.80 -2.25 6.82
N PRO A 64 19.19 -0.99 6.58
CA PRO A 64 20.50 -0.46 7.00
C PRO A 64 20.76 -0.52 8.51
N ASP A 65 19.69 -0.46 9.31
CA ASP A 65 19.73 -0.58 10.77
C ASP A 65 19.92 -2.04 11.27
N GLY A 66 20.02 -3.00 10.35
CA GLY A 66 20.22 -4.42 10.65
C GLY A 66 18.93 -5.22 10.79
N VAL A 67 17.76 -4.57 10.79
CA VAL A 67 16.47 -5.26 10.89
C VAL A 67 16.21 -6.06 9.61
N THR A 68 15.71 -7.29 9.75
CA THR A 68 15.29 -8.14 8.62
C THR A 68 13.80 -8.42 8.71
N GLU A 69 13.08 -8.10 7.65
CA GLU A 69 11.63 -8.23 7.59
C GLU A 69 11.16 -9.16 6.49
N GLY A 70 10.00 -9.78 6.72
CA GLY A 70 9.35 -10.65 5.75
C GLY A 70 8.52 -9.88 4.72
N PRO A 71 7.99 -10.58 3.70
CA PRO A 71 7.30 -9.94 2.59
C PRO A 71 6.01 -9.24 3.01
N VAL A 72 5.29 -9.79 4.00
CA VAL A 72 4.04 -9.20 4.50
C VAL A 72 4.34 -7.85 5.17
N ASP A 73 5.23 -7.85 6.16
CA ASP A 73 5.54 -6.66 6.98
C ASP A 73 6.05 -5.50 6.12
N VAL A 74 6.88 -5.80 5.12
CA VAL A 74 7.43 -4.81 4.20
C VAL A 74 6.36 -4.26 3.27
N ASN A 75 5.57 -5.14 2.62
CA ASN A 75 4.69 -4.71 1.54
C ASN A 75 3.50 -3.90 2.05
N ILE A 76 2.98 -4.18 3.24
CA ILE A 76 1.74 -3.55 3.72
C ILE A 76 1.89 -2.07 4.10
N ARG A 77 3.13 -1.57 4.25
CA ARG A 77 3.43 -0.26 4.86
C ARG A 77 2.70 0.93 4.24
N PHE A 78 2.57 0.95 2.91
CA PHE A 78 1.99 2.10 2.22
C PHE A 78 0.51 1.97 1.89
N TRP A 79 -0.02 0.76 1.65
CA TRP A 79 -1.42 0.57 1.29
C TRP A 79 -2.32 0.17 2.47
N ALA A 80 -1.79 -0.44 3.53
CA ALA A 80 -2.60 -0.80 4.71
C ALA A 80 -3.27 0.41 5.38
N PRO A 81 -2.65 1.61 5.44
CA PRO A 81 -3.34 2.80 5.92
C PRO A 81 -4.65 3.10 5.18
N ALA A 82 -4.68 2.98 3.84
CA ALA A 82 -5.91 3.19 3.06
C ALA A 82 -6.99 2.16 3.42
N ASN A 83 -6.63 0.89 3.66
CA ASN A 83 -7.57 -0.14 4.08
C ASN A 83 -8.18 0.15 5.47
N LEU A 84 -7.34 0.55 6.43
CA LEU A 84 -7.81 0.91 7.79
C LEU A 84 -8.70 2.15 7.77
N ALA A 85 -8.29 3.15 6.98
CA ALA A 85 -9.01 4.41 6.78
C ALA A 85 -10.27 4.24 5.88
N GLY A 86 -10.41 3.12 5.17
CA GLY A 86 -11.48 2.84 4.22
C GLY A 86 -11.55 3.88 3.10
N LEU A 87 -10.41 4.13 2.47
CA LEU A 87 -10.24 5.11 1.40
C LEU A 87 -10.02 4.41 0.05
N PRO A 88 -10.47 5.01 -1.07
CA PRO A 88 -10.13 4.50 -2.39
C PRO A 88 -8.64 4.70 -2.66
N ALA A 89 -8.00 3.66 -3.19
CA ALA A 89 -6.60 3.69 -3.60
C ALA A 89 -6.40 2.95 -4.91
N LEU A 90 -5.56 3.50 -5.79
CA LEU A 90 -5.20 2.93 -7.09
C LEU A 90 -3.69 2.80 -7.21
N SER A 91 -3.19 1.64 -7.64
CA SER A 91 -1.79 1.46 -8.03
C SER A 91 -1.67 1.51 -9.54
N VAL A 92 -0.79 2.38 -10.06
CA VAL A 92 -0.42 2.44 -11.48
C VAL A 92 1.09 2.16 -11.65
N PRO A 93 1.53 1.52 -12.75
CA PRO A 93 2.95 1.38 -13.04
C PRO A 93 3.58 2.77 -13.24
N CYS A 94 4.71 3.04 -12.61
CA CYS A 94 5.38 4.35 -12.71
C CYS A 94 6.81 4.30 -13.25
N GLY A 95 7.30 3.12 -13.61
CA GLY A 95 8.61 2.93 -14.24
C GLY A 95 9.25 1.60 -13.88
N PHE A 96 10.54 1.50 -14.18
CA PHE A 96 11.35 0.32 -13.90
C PHE A 96 12.63 0.73 -13.16
N THR A 97 13.16 -0.18 -12.35
CA THR A 97 14.51 -0.04 -11.82
C THR A 97 15.55 -0.25 -12.92
N SER A 98 16.81 0.06 -12.63
CA SER A 98 17.94 -0.29 -13.51
C SER A 98 18.06 -1.79 -13.80
N ALA A 99 17.47 -2.64 -12.96
CA ALA A 99 17.40 -4.08 -13.15
C ALA A 99 16.13 -4.54 -13.91
N GLY A 100 15.34 -3.61 -14.46
CA GLY A 100 14.14 -3.92 -15.23
C GLY A 100 12.95 -4.38 -14.36
N LEU A 101 12.96 -4.13 -13.05
CA LEU A 101 11.84 -4.50 -12.17
C LEU A 101 10.80 -3.38 -12.10
N PRO A 102 9.49 -3.69 -12.20
CA PRO A 102 8.44 -2.68 -12.19
C PRO A 102 8.32 -1.98 -10.83
N VAL A 103 8.03 -0.69 -10.86
CA VAL A 103 7.74 0.16 -9.70
C VAL A 103 6.30 0.67 -9.81
N GLY A 104 5.58 0.68 -8.68
CA GLY A 104 4.19 1.16 -8.61
C GLY A 104 4.07 2.49 -7.88
N LEU A 105 3.22 3.37 -8.41
CA LEU A 105 2.72 4.58 -7.76
C LEU A 105 1.31 4.32 -7.25
N GLN A 106 1.09 4.55 -5.97
CA GLN A 106 -0.21 4.52 -5.33
C GLN A 106 -0.81 5.93 -5.23
N ILE A 107 -2.07 6.05 -5.62
CA ILE A 107 -2.90 7.25 -5.56
C ILE A 107 -4.03 6.97 -4.59
N ILE A 108 -4.07 7.67 -3.44
CA ILE A 108 -5.10 7.53 -2.42
C ILE A 108 -5.99 8.76 -2.44
N GLY A 109 -7.31 8.56 -2.55
CA GLY A 109 -8.29 9.65 -2.59
C GLY A 109 -9.15 9.76 -1.32
N ARG A 110 -10.07 10.73 -1.35
CA ARG A 110 -11.08 10.94 -0.30
C ARG A 110 -12.07 9.77 -0.29
N ALA A 111 -12.68 9.52 0.86
CA ALA A 111 -13.74 8.51 0.97
C ALA A 111 -14.84 8.78 -0.07
N PHE A 112 -15.20 7.75 -0.84
CA PHE A 112 -16.22 7.79 -1.90
C PHE A 112 -15.88 8.69 -3.12
N ASP A 113 -14.61 9.04 -3.32
CA ASP A 113 -14.14 9.79 -4.49
C ASP A 113 -13.24 8.95 -5.41
N GLU A 114 -13.66 7.72 -5.70
CA GLU A 114 -13.07 6.88 -6.74
C GLU A 114 -12.94 7.59 -8.10
N PRO A 115 -13.88 8.45 -8.55
CA PRO A 115 -13.75 9.16 -9.83
C PRO A 115 -12.49 10.04 -9.91
N THR A 116 -12.12 10.75 -8.84
CA THR A 116 -10.88 11.55 -8.83
C THR A 116 -9.65 10.67 -8.92
N VAL A 117 -9.58 9.59 -8.14
CA VAL A 117 -8.47 8.63 -8.17
C VAL A 117 -8.29 8.02 -9.56
N LEU A 118 -9.38 7.58 -10.19
CA LEU A 118 -9.36 6.99 -11.53
C LEU A 118 -8.99 8.01 -12.61
N ARG A 119 -9.48 9.25 -12.55
CA ARG A 119 -9.11 10.31 -13.50
C ARG A 119 -7.61 10.62 -13.45
N ILE A 120 -7.04 10.71 -12.25
CA ILE A 120 -5.60 10.97 -12.07
C ILE A 120 -4.79 9.78 -12.60
N GLY A 121 -5.19 8.55 -12.27
CA GLY A 121 -4.54 7.35 -12.80
C GLY A 121 -4.57 7.30 -14.32
N HIS A 122 -5.72 7.60 -14.94
CA HIS A 122 -5.87 7.67 -16.38
C HIS A 122 -4.99 8.78 -17.00
N ALA A 123 -5.00 9.98 -16.43
CA ALA A 123 -4.15 11.09 -16.91
C ALA A 123 -2.65 10.74 -16.82
N TYR A 124 -2.23 10.09 -15.73
CA TYR A 124 -0.86 9.63 -15.55
C TYR A 124 -0.45 8.61 -16.63
N GLN A 125 -1.29 7.59 -16.86
CA GLN A 125 -0.99 6.57 -17.87
C GLN A 125 -1.03 7.13 -19.29
N SER A 126 -1.98 8.02 -19.61
CA SER A 126 -2.05 8.67 -20.92
C SER A 126 -0.83 9.55 -21.19
N ALA A 127 -0.28 10.22 -20.17
CA ALA A 127 0.96 10.97 -20.30
C ALA A 127 2.19 10.05 -20.50
N GLN A 128 2.19 8.86 -19.89
CA GLN A 128 3.26 7.87 -20.04
C GLN A 128 3.16 7.02 -21.32
N ALA A 129 2.00 6.94 -21.98
CA ALA A 129 1.82 6.13 -23.19
C ALA A 129 2.81 6.50 -24.32
N GLY A 130 3.34 7.72 -24.34
CA GLY A 130 4.43 8.14 -25.23
C GLY A 130 5.84 7.67 -24.83
N ALA A 131 6.05 7.26 -23.56
CA ALA A 131 7.35 6.89 -22.99
C ALA A 131 7.50 5.37 -22.74
N THR A 132 6.41 4.64 -22.47
CA THR A 132 6.45 3.20 -22.14
C THR A 132 6.78 2.31 -23.35
N LEU A 133 6.43 2.72 -24.58
CA LEU A 133 6.75 1.97 -25.81
C LEU A 133 8.25 1.97 -26.16
N ALA A 134 9.05 2.87 -25.56
CA ALA A 134 10.49 2.97 -25.84
C ALA A 134 11.36 2.08 -24.92
N ASN A 135 10.85 1.67 -23.75
CA ASN A 135 11.63 0.99 -22.71
C ASN A 135 11.24 -0.48 -22.48
N ALA A 136 10.31 -1.02 -23.29
CA ALA A 136 9.86 -2.41 -23.23
C ALA A 136 10.39 -3.27 -24.41
N ALA A 137 11.34 -2.74 -25.20
CA ALA A 137 12.07 -3.42 -26.27
C ALA A 137 13.57 -3.41 -25.94
#